data_AF-A0A447QNJ1-F1
#
_entry.id   AF-A0A447QNJ1-F1
#
_cell.length_a   1.000
_cell.length_b   1.000
_cell.length_c   1.000
_cell.angle_alpha   90.00
_cell.angle_beta   90.00
_cell.angle_gamma   90.00
#
_symmetry.space_group_name_H-M   'P 1'
#
loop_
_entity.id
_entity.type
_entity.pdbx_description
1 polymer ?
#
loop_
_entity_poly.entity_id
_entity_poly.type
_entity_poly.pdbx_seq_one_letter_code
_entity_poly.pdbx_strand_id
1 'polypeptide(L)'
;MSKKLIDFARNFIASNIDADEFADPYIAMWKAERNARQLTIDGPDVDEASSSLFCLADSYNPDVRREEYELDDNALRTGVKATLEKFNLLHNV
;
A
#
# COMPACT_ATOMS: atom_id res chain seq x y z
N MET A 1 12.40 2.51 -1.62
CA MET A 1 11.21 3.01 -0.94
C MET A 1 11.53 3.11 0.52
N SER A 2 10.77 3.96 1.21
CA SER A 2 10.99 4.27 2.62
C SER A 2 9.90 3.70 3.52
N LYS A 3 10.19 3.63 4.81
CA LYS A 3 9.21 3.25 5.85
C LYS A 3 8.00 4.19 5.91
N LYS A 4 8.06 5.39 5.32
CA LYS A 4 6.89 6.30 5.25
C LYS A 4 5.71 5.69 4.49
N LEU A 5 5.98 4.93 3.42
CA LEU A 5 4.94 4.19 2.70
C LEU A 5 4.34 3.09 3.59
N ILE A 6 5.19 2.42 4.36
CA ILE A 6 4.77 1.36 5.29
C ILE A 6 3.93 1.94 6.44
N ASP A 7 4.31 3.09 7.00
CA ASP A 7 3.54 3.82 8.01
C ASP A 7 2.16 4.22 7.48
N PHE A 8 2.09 4.70 6.25
CA PHE A 8 0.83 5.08 5.62
C PHE A 8 -0.08 3.86 5.38
N ALA A 9 0.48 2.74 4.92
CA ALA A 9 -0.24 1.46 4.81
C ALA A 9 -0.70 0.92 6.16
N ARG A 10 0.07 1.12 7.25
CA ARG A 10 -0.34 0.79 8.62
C ARG A 10 -1.53 1.62 9.09
N ASN A 11 -1.55 2.91 8.79
CA ASN A 11 -2.69 3.79 9.11
C ASN A 11 -3.97 3.31 8.41
N PHE A 12 -3.85 2.89 7.16
CA PHE A 12 -4.96 2.29 6.43
C PHE A 12 -5.47 1.04 7.14
N ILE A 13 -4.65 0.01 7.38
CA ILE A 13 -5.14 -1.23 8.03
C ILE A 13 -5.68 -1.02 9.46
N ALA A 14 -5.22 0.02 10.17
CA ALA A 14 -5.74 0.42 11.48
C ALA A 14 -7.13 1.09 11.41
N SER A 15 -7.67 1.28 10.21
CA SER A 15 -8.94 1.98 9.93
C SER A 15 -8.93 3.45 10.36
N ASN A 16 -7.75 4.08 10.35
CA ASN A 16 -7.62 5.53 10.57
C ASN A 16 -7.98 6.33 9.31
N ILE A 17 -7.90 5.69 8.14
CA ILE A 17 -8.30 6.21 6.83
C ILE A 17 -9.02 5.11 6.06
N ASP A 18 -9.94 5.48 5.18
CA ASP A 18 -10.63 4.55 4.28
C ASP A 18 -9.82 4.25 2.99
N ALA A 19 -10.36 3.43 2.10
CA ALA A 19 -9.67 3.03 0.87
C ALA A 19 -9.55 4.16 -0.17
N ASP A 20 -10.54 5.06 -0.23
CA ASP A 20 -10.50 6.25 -1.09
C ASP A 20 -9.41 7.23 -0.60
N GLU A 21 -9.26 7.36 0.71
CA GLU A 21 -8.21 8.14 1.37
C GLU A 21 -6.82 7.46 1.32
N PHE A 22 -6.75 6.17 0.97
CA PHE A 22 -5.50 5.41 0.91
C PHE A 22 -4.94 5.27 -0.52
N ALA A 23 -5.74 4.81 -1.47
CA ALA A 23 -5.24 4.30 -2.76
C ALA A 23 -4.49 5.37 -3.58
N ASP A 24 -5.16 6.47 -3.91
CA ASP A 24 -4.59 7.58 -4.68
C ASP A 24 -3.39 8.23 -3.97
N PRO A 25 -3.47 8.58 -2.67
CA PRO A 25 -2.32 9.11 -1.95
C PRO A 25 -1.14 8.14 -1.88
N TYR A 26 -1.37 6.84 -1.67
CA TYR A 26 -0.30 5.84 -1.64
C TYR A 26 0.43 5.78 -3.00
N ILE A 27 -0.32 5.74 -4.09
CA ILE A 27 0.21 5.77 -5.47
C ILE A 27 1.05 7.02 -5.71
N ALA A 28 0.57 8.20 -5.26
CA ALA A 28 1.30 9.45 -5.41
C ALA A 28 2.61 9.47 -4.61
N MET A 29 2.57 9.01 -3.35
CA MET A 29 3.76 8.86 -2.50
C MET A 29 4.79 7.93 -3.13
N TRP A 30 4.36 6.75 -3.61
CA TRP A 30 5.25 5.77 -4.24
C TRP A 30 5.92 6.35 -5.50
N LYS A 31 5.15 7.03 -6.36
CA LYS A 31 5.68 7.70 -7.57
C LYS A 31 6.71 8.78 -7.20
N ALA A 32 6.46 9.56 -6.14
CA ALA A 32 7.38 10.59 -5.67
C ALA A 32 8.71 9.99 -5.19
N GLU A 33 8.67 8.95 -4.36
CA GLU A 33 9.88 8.27 -3.88
C GLU A 33 10.68 7.61 -5.01
N ARG A 34 10.00 6.95 -5.96
CA ARG A 34 10.63 6.40 -7.17
C ARG A 34 11.34 7.49 -7.97
N ASN A 35 10.66 8.60 -8.25
CA ASN A 35 11.22 9.71 -9.04
C ASN A 35 12.41 10.37 -8.32
N ALA A 36 12.40 10.39 -6.99
CA ALA A 36 13.52 10.84 -6.16
C ALA A 36 14.64 9.79 -6.01
N ARG A 37 14.58 8.65 -6.71
CA ARG A 37 15.56 7.55 -6.67
C ARG A 37 15.77 6.99 -5.27
N GLN A 38 14.72 6.94 -4.45
CA GLN A 38 14.78 6.44 -3.08
C GLN A 38 14.74 4.91 -2.95
N LEU A 39 15.13 4.19 -4.00
CA LEU A 39 15.24 2.72 -3.94
C LEU A 39 16.27 2.32 -2.87
N THR A 40 16.01 1.19 -2.22
CA THR A 40 16.84 0.54 -1.19
C THR A 40 17.17 1.34 0.06
N ILE A 41 16.61 2.54 0.25
CA ILE A 41 16.85 3.39 1.44
C ILE A 41 16.56 2.62 2.74
N ASP A 42 15.41 1.95 2.83
CA ASP A 42 15.02 1.15 3.99
C ASP A 42 15.12 -0.37 3.73
N GLY A 43 15.84 -0.75 2.67
CA GLY A 43 16.12 -2.14 2.33
C GLY A 43 15.18 -2.76 1.28
N PRO A 44 15.58 -3.92 0.72
CA PRO A 44 14.87 -4.55 -0.39
C PRO A 44 13.47 -5.06 -0.02
N ASP A 45 13.24 -5.47 1.22
CA ASP A 45 11.91 -5.90 1.67
C ASP A 45 10.91 -4.73 1.67
N VAL A 46 11.36 -3.52 2.02
CA VAL A 46 10.53 -2.32 1.94
C VAL A 46 10.26 -1.94 0.49
N ASP A 47 11.23 -2.08 -0.42
CA ASP A 47 11.04 -1.84 -1.85
C ASP A 47 9.98 -2.77 -2.46
N GLU A 48 10.09 -4.06 -2.18
CA GLU A 48 9.21 -5.08 -2.72
C GLU A 48 7.80 -4.98 -2.12
N ALA A 49 7.70 -4.81 -0.80
CA ALA A 49 6.42 -4.54 -0.15
C ALA A 49 5.76 -3.29 -0.73
N SER A 50 6.52 -2.21 -0.88
CA SER A 50 5.98 -0.94 -1.37
C SER A 50 5.46 -1.05 -2.81
N SER A 51 6.14 -1.82 -3.65
CA SER A 51 5.72 -2.09 -5.04
C SER A 51 4.51 -3.01 -5.11
N SER A 52 4.43 -4.02 -4.25
CA SER A 52 3.25 -4.88 -4.13
C SER A 52 2.01 -4.10 -3.69
N LEU A 53 2.17 -3.21 -2.69
CA LEU A 53 1.12 -2.32 -2.21
C LEU A 53 0.67 -1.31 -3.27
N PHE A 54 1.59 -0.82 -4.11
CA PHE A 54 1.24 0.02 -5.26
C PHE A 54 0.28 -0.72 -6.20
N CYS A 55 0.58 -1.97 -6.56
CA CYS A 55 -0.29 -2.76 -7.44
C CYS A 55 -1.68 -2.98 -6.84
N LEU A 56 -1.76 -3.24 -5.52
CA LEU A 56 -3.03 -3.37 -4.81
C LEU A 56 -3.83 -2.07 -4.85
N ALA A 57 -3.19 -0.94 -4.54
CA ALA A 57 -3.84 0.37 -4.61
C ALA A 57 -4.31 0.72 -6.04
N ASP A 58 -3.53 0.38 -7.06
CA ASP A 58 -3.86 0.62 -8.48
C ASP A 58 -5.01 -0.27 -8.97
N SER A 59 -5.27 -1.39 -8.28
CA SER A 59 -6.39 -2.31 -8.57
C SER A 59 -7.65 -2.00 -7.77
N TYR A 60 -7.63 -0.98 -6.91
CA TYR A 60 -8.81 -0.58 -6.13
C TYR A 60 -9.82 0.17 -7.00
N ASN A 61 -11.10 -0.20 -6.87
CA ASN A 61 -12.22 0.50 -7.48
C ASN A 61 -13.43 0.48 -6.53
N PRO A 62 -13.92 1.65 -6.06
CA PRO A 62 -15.09 1.71 -5.17
C PRO A 62 -16.42 1.38 -5.85
N ASP A 63 -16.48 1.32 -7.19
CA ASP A 63 -17.72 1.07 -7.90
C ASP A 63 -18.28 -0.34 -7.58
N VAL A 64 -19.60 -0.40 -7.41
CA VAL A 64 -20.33 -1.67 -7.20
C VAL A 64 -20.36 -2.55 -8.44
N ARG A 65 -20.05 -1.97 -9.61
CA ARG A 65 -19.93 -2.64 -10.91
C ARG A 65 -18.47 -2.81 -11.35
N ARG A 66 -17.52 -2.67 -10.42
CA ARG A 66 -16.11 -2.98 -10.67
C ARG A 66 -15.95 -4.37 -11.31
N GLU A 67 -14.93 -4.51 -12.13
CA GLU A 67 -14.56 -5.79 -12.75
C GLU A 67 -14.16 -6.81 -11.68
N GLU A 68 -14.29 -8.11 -11.98
CA GLU A 68 -14.04 -9.19 -11.00
C GLU A 68 -12.60 -9.18 -10.43
N TYR A 69 -11.64 -8.65 -11.19
CA TYR A 69 -10.25 -8.55 -10.77
C TYR A 69 -9.94 -7.28 -9.95
N GLU A 70 -10.87 -6.33 -9.86
CA GLU A 70 -10.71 -5.10 -9.08
C GLU A 70 -11.08 -5.32 -7.61
N LEU A 71 -10.46 -4.55 -6.73
CA LEU A 71 -10.59 -4.67 -5.29
C LEU A 71 -11.59 -3.67 -4.75
N ASP A 72 -12.46 -4.12 -3.83
CA ASP A 72 -13.16 -3.21 -2.92
C ASP A 72 -12.31 -2.86 -1.69
N ASP A 73 -12.85 -2.03 -0.79
CA ASP A 73 -12.18 -1.63 0.44
C ASP A 73 -11.72 -2.82 1.30
N ASN A 74 -12.57 -3.85 1.46
CA ASN A 74 -12.23 -5.01 2.28
C ASN A 74 -11.13 -5.86 1.64
N ALA A 75 -11.21 -6.09 0.33
CA ALA A 75 -10.22 -6.85 -0.42
C ALA A 75 -8.88 -6.11 -0.45
N LEU A 76 -8.89 -4.79 -0.66
CA LEU A 76 -7.70 -3.94 -0.60
C LEU A 76 -7.05 -4.01 0.79
N ARG A 77 -7.83 -3.78 1.85
CA ARG A 77 -7.35 -3.82 3.25
C ARG A 77 -6.76 -5.16 3.63
N THR A 78 -7.39 -6.25 3.20
CA THR A 78 -6.90 -7.61 3.40
C THR A 78 -5.58 -7.83 2.66
N GLY A 79 -5.48 -7.42 1.39
CA GLY A 79 -4.26 -7.51 0.59
C GLY A 79 -3.10 -6.70 1.16
N VAL A 80 -3.36 -5.47 1.63
CA VAL A 80 -2.37 -4.61 2.28
C VAL A 80 -1.84 -5.29 3.55
N LYS A 81 -2.72 -5.76 4.43
CA LYS A 81 -2.33 -6.44 5.67
C LYS A 81 -1.48 -7.69 5.38
N ALA A 82 -1.93 -8.56 4.47
CA ALA A 82 -1.20 -9.77 4.10
C ALA A 82 0.18 -9.47 3.51
N THR A 83 0.30 -8.39 2.74
CA THR A 83 1.60 -7.93 2.20
C THR A 83 2.53 -7.49 3.33
N LEU A 84 2.04 -6.68 4.27
CA LEU A 84 2.85 -6.25 5.42
C LEU A 84 3.28 -7.42 6.31
N GLU A 85 2.42 -8.43 6.50
CA GLU A 85 2.74 -9.67 7.22
C GLU A 85 3.84 -10.47 6.50
N LYS A 86 3.72 -10.66 5.18
CA LYS A 86 4.69 -11.40 4.35
C LYS A 86 6.11 -10.87 4.51
N PHE A 87 6.28 -9.55 4.64
CA PHE A 87 7.58 -8.90 4.78
C PHE A 87 7.96 -8.57 6.23
N ASN A 88 7.22 -9.05 7.24
CA ASN A 88 7.43 -8.76 8.66
C ASN A 88 7.39 -7.25 8.99
N LEU A 89 6.56 -6.48 8.29
CA LEU A 89 6.45 -5.03 8.41
C LEU A 89 5.29 -4.57 9.32
N LEU A 90 4.60 -5.50 10.01
CA LEU A 90 3.55 -5.15 10.99
C LEU A 90 4.07 -4.83 12.39
N HIS A 91 5.26 -5.30 12.76
CA HIS A 91 5.78 -5.16 14.12
C HIS A 91 6.90 -4.15 14.14
N ASN A 92 6.55 -2.89 14.43
CA ASN A 92 7.43 -1.84 14.95
C ASN A 92 6.52 -0.65 15.35
N VAL A 93 6.00 -0.70 16.58
CA VAL A 93 5.58 0.50 17.33
C VAL A 93 6.56 0.64 18.48
#